data_AF-A0A923VFA5-F1
#
_entry.id   AF-A0A923VFA5-F1
#
_cell.length_a   1.000
_cell.length_b   1.000
_cell.length_c   1.000
_cell.angle_alpha   90.00
_cell.angle_beta   90.00
_cell.angle_gamma   90.00
#
_symmetry.space_group_name_H-M   'P 1'
#
loop_
_entity.id
_entity.type
_entity.pdbx_description
1 polymer ?
#
loop_
_entity_poly.entity_id
_entity_poly.type
_entity_poly.pdbx_seq_one_letter_code
_entity_poly.pdbx_strand_id
1 'polypeptide(L)'
;MEAFHKIFSPQPFNFKQAALDVFHFQYQQNEVYRHYCQALRVNADAVDTIEKIPFLPVSFFKSHVITTTEFEAAVVFESSGTTQTINSKHLVKDIGLYEQSFNAAFNLFYGSPADWCIIALLPSYLERNNSSLVMMADKLIQQSSHPQSGFYLNDLDKLQHTLSTLEKQQQKTLLIGVTFALLDFAEQYPMPLQHTTIMETGGMKGRREELTRQEVHDILRTNFKVEKIHSEYGMTEL
;
A
#
# COMPACT_ATOMS: atom_id res chain seq x y z
N MET A 1 -6.53 -20.73 -12.88
CA MET A 1 -7.45 -20.01 -11.96
C MET A 1 -7.50 -20.63 -10.57
N GLU A 2 -7.38 -21.95 -10.39
CA GLU A 2 -7.43 -22.59 -9.06
C GLU A 2 -6.32 -22.20 -8.07
N ALA A 3 -5.14 -21.75 -8.53
CA ALA A 3 -4.03 -21.40 -7.64
C ALA A 3 -4.30 -20.17 -6.75
N PHE A 4 -5.05 -19.17 -7.24
CA PHE A 4 -5.23 -17.89 -6.53
C PHE A 4 -6.28 -17.97 -5.42
N HIS A 5 -7.32 -18.80 -5.56
CA HIS A 5 -8.30 -19.02 -4.49
C HIS A 5 -7.68 -19.70 -3.25
N LYS A 6 -6.54 -20.37 -3.40
CA LYS A 6 -5.81 -20.98 -2.28
C LYS A 6 -5.21 -19.95 -1.32
N ILE A 7 -4.92 -18.72 -1.79
CA ILE A 7 -4.31 -17.66 -0.96
C ILE A 7 -5.29 -17.16 0.11
N PHE A 8 -6.59 -17.18 -0.19
CA PHE A 8 -7.64 -16.78 0.75
C PHE A 8 -8.28 -17.97 1.48
N SER A 9 -7.71 -19.16 1.34
CA SER A 9 -8.24 -20.37 1.98
C SER A 9 -7.86 -20.40 3.47
N PRO A 10 -8.77 -20.81 4.36
CA PRO A 10 -8.49 -20.96 5.79
C PRO A 10 -7.63 -22.19 6.13
N GLN A 11 -7.24 -23.00 5.13
CA GLN A 11 -6.39 -24.19 5.32
C GLN A 11 -4.91 -23.81 5.54
N PRO A 12 -4.07 -24.73 6.08
CA PRO A 12 -2.64 -24.47 6.24
C PRO A 12 -1.99 -24.08 4.91
N PHE A 13 -1.65 -22.79 4.79
CA PHE A 13 -1.09 -22.24 3.56
C PHE A 13 0.41 -22.55 3.49
N ASN A 14 0.79 -23.44 2.58
CA ASN A 14 2.21 -23.68 2.28
C ASN A 14 2.72 -22.58 1.34
N PHE A 15 3.18 -21.47 1.92
CA PHE A 15 3.71 -20.32 1.19
C PHE A 15 4.83 -20.70 0.22
N LYS A 16 5.76 -21.58 0.65
CA LYS A 16 6.91 -21.97 -0.19
C LYS A 16 6.47 -22.68 -1.45
N GLN A 17 5.58 -23.66 -1.34
CA GLN A 17 5.07 -24.37 -2.50
C GLN A 17 4.25 -23.44 -3.41
N ALA A 18 3.38 -22.60 -2.83
CA ALA A 18 2.60 -21.64 -3.61
C ALA A 18 3.48 -20.64 -4.37
N ALA A 19 4.57 -20.15 -3.77
CA ALA A 19 5.53 -19.27 -4.43
C ALA A 19 6.23 -19.93 -5.61
N LEU A 20 6.63 -21.21 -5.47
CA LEU A 20 7.22 -21.99 -6.56
C LEU A 20 6.21 -22.26 -7.70
N ASP A 21 4.97 -22.63 -7.36
CA ASP A 21 3.90 -22.83 -8.33
C ASP A 21 3.62 -21.54 -9.13
N VAL A 22 3.60 -20.38 -8.44
CA VAL A 22 3.43 -19.07 -9.07
C VAL A 22 4.64 -18.73 -9.95
N PHE A 23 5.87 -18.99 -9.50
CA PHE A 23 7.07 -18.80 -10.31
C PHE A 23 7.00 -19.58 -11.63
N HIS A 24 6.71 -20.89 -11.58
CA HIS A 24 6.62 -21.72 -12.79
C HIS A 24 5.49 -21.25 -13.72
N PHE A 25 4.35 -20.88 -13.14
CA PHE A 25 3.24 -20.31 -13.92
C PHE A 25 3.63 -18.99 -14.60
N GLN A 26 4.29 -18.08 -13.89
CA GLN A 26 4.77 -16.82 -14.46
C GLN A 26 5.85 -17.05 -15.52
N TYR A 27 6.82 -17.94 -15.29
CA TYR A 27 7.83 -18.28 -16.31
C TYR A 27 7.18 -18.81 -17.61
N GLN A 28 6.10 -19.58 -17.51
CA GLN A 28 5.41 -20.10 -18.68
C GLN A 28 4.49 -19.07 -19.37
N GLN A 29 3.83 -18.20 -18.59
CA GLN A 29 2.73 -17.36 -19.08
C GLN A 29 3.02 -15.86 -19.12
N ASN A 30 4.19 -15.41 -18.66
CA ASN A 30 4.67 -14.03 -18.71
C ASN A 30 5.92 -13.97 -19.59
N GLU A 31 5.77 -13.47 -20.82
CA GLU A 31 6.84 -13.41 -21.81
C GLU A 31 8.04 -12.60 -21.33
N VAL A 32 7.80 -11.43 -20.74
CA VAL A 32 8.87 -10.54 -20.26
C VAL A 32 9.66 -11.21 -19.14
N TYR A 33 8.97 -11.84 -18.19
CA TYR A 33 9.63 -12.55 -17.10
C TYR A 33 10.41 -13.77 -17.59
N ARG A 34 9.87 -14.52 -18.56
CA ARG A 34 10.57 -15.64 -19.20
C ARG A 34 11.85 -15.19 -19.88
N HIS A 35 11.80 -14.15 -20.71
CA HIS A 35 12.98 -13.61 -21.38
C HIS A 35 14.02 -13.10 -20.38
N TYR A 36 13.58 -12.45 -19.30
CA TYR A 36 14.47 -12.03 -18.21
C TYR A 36 15.20 -13.22 -17.57
N CYS A 37 14.47 -14.28 -17.20
CA CYS A 37 15.05 -15.49 -16.63
C CYS A 37 16.04 -16.17 -17.59
N GLN A 38 15.71 -16.22 -18.89
CA GLN A 38 16.59 -16.78 -19.93
C GLN A 38 17.86 -15.96 -20.12
N ALA A 39 17.77 -14.62 -20.08
CA ALA A 39 18.92 -13.73 -20.15
C ALA A 39 19.87 -13.91 -18.96
N LEU A 40 19.31 -14.18 -17.77
CA LEU A 40 20.07 -14.55 -16.57
C LEU A 40 20.60 -15.99 -16.59
N ARG A 41 20.29 -16.78 -17.63
CA ARG A 41 20.64 -18.21 -17.75
C ARG A 41 20.09 -19.07 -16.61
N VAL A 42 18.93 -18.70 -16.08
CA VAL A 42 18.24 -19.45 -15.03
C VAL A 42 17.57 -20.68 -15.65
N ASN A 43 17.87 -21.87 -15.12
CA ASN A 43 17.12 -23.08 -15.43
C ASN A 43 15.86 -23.13 -14.55
N ALA A 44 14.70 -22.86 -15.12
CA ALA A 44 13.43 -22.82 -14.38
C ALA A 44 13.12 -24.14 -13.67
N ASP A 45 13.45 -25.29 -14.25
CA ASP A 45 13.20 -26.61 -13.66
C ASP A 45 14.08 -26.89 -12.43
N ALA A 46 15.17 -26.13 -12.25
CA ALA A 46 16.08 -26.25 -11.10
C ALA A 46 15.76 -25.26 -9.96
N VAL A 47 14.71 -24.45 -10.10
CA VAL A 47 14.22 -23.54 -9.05
C VAL A 47 13.30 -24.30 -8.11
N ASP A 48 13.88 -24.83 -7.03
CA ASP A 48 13.21 -25.65 -6.00
C ASP A 48 13.09 -24.93 -4.64
N THR A 49 13.66 -23.72 -4.51
CA THR A 49 13.53 -22.87 -3.33
C THR A 49 13.24 -21.42 -3.72
N ILE A 50 12.61 -20.68 -2.80
CA ILE A 50 12.19 -19.30 -3.03
C ILE A 50 13.38 -18.36 -3.30
N GLU A 51 14.55 -18.67 -2.71
CA GLU A 51 15.77 -17.88 -2.85
C GLU A 51 16.38 -17.99 -4.25
N LYS A 52 16.01 -19.02 -5.02
CA LYS A 52 16.44 -19.21 -6.41
C LYS A 52 15.54 -18.49 -7.43
N ILE A 53 14.41 -17.93 -7.00
CA ILE A 53 13.49 -17.20 -7.88
C ILE A 53 14.13 -15.88 -8.32
N PRO A 54 14.31 -15.62 -9.62
CA PRO A 54 14.87 -14.35 -10.09
C PRO A 54 13.91 -13.18 -9.82
N PHE A 55 14.42 -12.10 -9.22
CA PHE A 55 13.62 -10.91 -8.96
C PHE A 55 13.54 -10.01 -10.20
N LEU A 56 12.32 -9.74 -10.67
CA LEU A 56 12.09 -8.86 -11.81
C LEU A 56 12.44 -7.41 -11.43
N PRO A 57 13.26 -6.68 -12.22
CA PRO A 57 13.58 -5.29 -11.91
C PRO A 57 12.35 -4.38 -11.96
N VAL A 58 12.16 -3.55 -10.93
CA VAL A 58 11.18 -2.45 -10.84
C VAL A 58 11.10 -1.62 -12.14
N SER A 59 12.24 -1.31 -12.75
CA SER A 59 12.32 -0.48 -13.96
C SER A 59 11.63 -1.10 -15.18
N PHE A 60 11.36 -2.41 -15.17
CA PHE A 60 10.64 -3.08 -16.26
C PHE A 60 9.18 -2.63 -16.30
N PHE A 61 8.56 -2.32 -15.17
CA PHE A 61 7.19 -1.80 -15.13
C PHE A 61 7.05 -0.40 -15.76
N LYS A 62 8.18 0.29 -16.03
CA LYS A 62 8.21 1.57 -16.78
C LYS A 62 8.35 1.37 -18.30
N SER A 63 9.01 0.29 -18.71
CA SER A 63 9.45 0.07 -20.09
C SER A 63 8.70 -1.05 -20.81
N HIS A 64 8.01 -1.92 -20.07
CA HIS A 64 7.34 -3.10 -20.59
C HIS A 64 5.95 -3.25 -19.98
N VAL A 65 5.05 -3.89 -20.72
CA VAL A 65 3.75 -4.34 -20.20
C VAL A 65 3.96 -5.70 -19.54
N ILE A 66 3.99 -5.72 -18.21
CA ILE A 66 4.18 -6.95 -17.43
C ILE A 66 2.82 -7.58 -17.14
N THR A 67 2.51 -8.66 -17.87
CA THR A 67 1.25 -9.41 -17.70
C THR A 67 1.54 -10.91 -17.68
N THR A 68 0.71 -11.65 -16.95
CA THR A 68 0.74 -13.12 -16.96
C THR A 68 -0.58 -13.58 -17.55
N THR A 69 -0.55 -14.26 -18.70
CA THR A 69 -1.69 -14.48 -19.61
C THR A 69 -2.22 -13.20 -20.26
N GLU A 70 -2.97 -13.36 -21.35
CA GLU A 70 -3.69 -12.25 -21.99
C GLU A 70 -4.96 -11.91 -21.20
N PHE A 71 -5.18 -10.61 -20.97
CA PHE A 71 -6.40 -10.08 -20.40
C PHE A 71 -6.54 -8.58 -20.71
N GLU A 72 -7.76 -8.08 -20.68
CA GLU A 72 -8.04 -6.63 -20.64
C GLU A 72 -7.98 -6.17 -19.18
N ALA A 73 -7.21 -5.12 -18.89
CA ALA A 73 -7.02 -4.63 -17.54
C ALA A 73 -8.31 -3.95 -17.04
N ALA A 74 -8.81 -4.39 -15.88
CA ALA A 74 -9.93 -3.75 -15.20
C ALA A 74 -9.54 -2.36 -14.66
N VAL A 75 -8.29 -2.21 -14.21
CA VAL A 75 -7.70 -0.92 -13.83
C VAL A 75 -6.20 -0.95 -14.10
N VAL A 76 -5.62 0.23 -14.34
CA VAL A 76 -4.18 0.42 -14.45
C VAL A 76 -3.74 1.36 -13.35
N PHE A 77 -2.92 0.86 -12.42
CA PHE A 77 -2.30 1.69 -11.40
C PHE A 77 -0.96 2.23 -11.90
N GLU A 78 -0.64 3.45 -11.47
CA GLU A 78 0.59 4.14 -11.82
C GLU A 78 1.35 4.56 -10.57
N SER A 79 2.67 4.45 -10.63
CA SER A 79 3.54 4.95 -9.56
C SER A 79 3.51 6.48 -9.49
N SER A 80 3.90 7.02 -8.33
CA SER A 80 3.73 8.44 -8.00
C SER A 80 4.66 9.41 -8.75
N GLY A 81 5.36 8.96 -9.82
CA GLY A 81 6.61 9.47 -10.38
C GLY A 81 6.86 10.98 -10.44
N THR A 82 8.15 11.33 -10.54
CA THR A 82 8.62 12.71 -10.64
C THR A 82 8.34 13.28 -12.03
N THR A 83 8.20 14.60 -12.13
CA THR A 83 7.77 15.39 -13.31
C THR A 83 8.55 15.18 -14.61
N GLN A 84 9.56 14.30 -14.64
CA GLN A 84 10.43 14.02 -15.78
C GLN A 84 10.61 12.53 -16.10
N THR A 85 9.83 11.61 -15.50
CA THR A 85 10.00 10.16 -15.72
C THR A 85 8.73 9.47 -16.18
N ILE A 86 8.89 8.42 -16.99
CA ILE A 86 7.80 7.48 -17.31
C ILE A 86 7.43 6.73 -16.04
N ASN A 87 6.16 6.81 -15.63
CA ASN A 87 5.65 6.12 -14.45
C ASN A 87 5.61 4.60 -14.69
N SER A 88 5.85 3.84 -13.61
CA SER A 88 5.61 2.40 -13.62
C SER A 88 4.10 2.16 -13.77
N LYS A 89 3.72 1.12 -14.51
CA LYS A 89 2.32 0.72 -14.71
C LYS A 89 2.08 -0.69 -14.20
N HIS A 90 1.02 -0.86 -13.42
CA HIS A 90 0.55 -2.17 -12.98
C HIS A 90 -0.86 -2.41 -13.53
N LEU A 91 -0.96 -3.33 -14.48
CA LEU A 91 -2.23 -3.75 -15.09
C LEU A 91 -2.89 -4.79 -14.20
N VAL A 92 -4.06 -4.47 -13.65
CA VAL A 92 -4.80 -5.35 -12.76
C VAL A 92 -5.91 -6.04 -13.53
N LYS A 93 -5.89 -7.38 -13.54
CA LYS A 93 -6.90 -8.20 -14.22
C LYS A 93 -8.26 -8.18 -13.52
N ASP A 94 -8.27 -8.24 -12.20
CA ASP A 94 -9.48 -8.32 -11.39
C ASP A 94 -9.33 -7.40 -10.17
N ILE A 95 -10.15 -6.35 -10.14
CA ILE A 95 -10.18 -5.39 -9.03
C ILE A 95 -10.73 -5.99 -7.75
N GLY A 96 -11.64 -6.97 -7.85
CA GLY A 96 -12.23 -7.65 -6.70
C GLY A 96 -11.20 -8.43 -5.90
N LEU A 97 -10.19 -9.00 -6.57
CA LEU A 97 -9.05 -9.63 -5.90
C LEU A 97 -8.22 -8.64 -5.09
N TYR A 98 -8.02 -7.44 -5.65
CA TYR A 98 -7.30 -6.36 -4.97
C TYR A 98 -8.07 -5.90 -3.73
N GLU A 99 -9.39 -5.70 -3.86
CA GLU A 99 -10.28 -5.37 -2.75
C GLU A 99 -10.30 -6.45 -1.67
N GLN A 100 -10.41 -7.73 -2.06
CA GLN A 100 -10.37 -8.83 -1.11
C GLN A 100 -9.05 -8.88 -0.33
N SER A 101 -7.92 -8.62 -1.01
CA SER A 101 -6.58 -8.64 -0.40
C SER A 101 -6.44 -7.62 0.73
N PHE A 102 -6.72 -6.34 0.47
CA PHE A 102 -6.55 -5.32 1.52
C PHE A 102 -7.62 -5.46 2.61
N ASN A 103 -8.84 -5.90 2.27
CA ASN A 103 -9.88 -6.14 3.28
C ASN A 103 -9.51 -7.29 4.22
N ALA A 104 -8.96 -8.39 3.69
CA ALA A 104 -8.49 -9.50 4.50
C ALA A 104 -7.34 -9.07 5.43
N ALA A 105 -6.37 -8.32 4.90
CA ALA A 105 -5.26 -7.79 5.69
C ALA A 105 -5.74 -6.80 6.76
N PHE A 106 -6.63 -5.87 6.42
CA PHE A 106 -7.17 -4.90 7.38
C PHE A 106 -7.92 -5.62 8.52
N ASN A 107 -8.79 -6.57 8.18
CA ASN A 107 -9.52 -7.35 9.19
C ASN A 107 -8.58 -8.15 10.11
N LEU A 108 -7.49 -8.71 9.56
CA LEU A 108 -6.50 -9.46 10.34
C LEU A 108 -5.80 -8.61 11.40
N PHE A 109 -5.43 -7.36 11.07
CA PHE A 109 -4.64 -6.50 11.95
C PHE A 109 -5.48 -5.51 12.78
N TYR A 110 -6.64 -5.08 12.26
CA TYR A 110 -7.40 -3.96 12.80
C TYR A 110 -8.88 -4.28 13.10
N GLY A 111 -9.39 -5.42 12.63
CA GLY A 111 -10.80 -5.78 12.71
C GLY A 111 -11.65 -5.08 11.63
N SER A 112 -12.96 -4.95 11.89
CA SER A 112 -13.88 -4.37 10.92
C SER A 112 -13.61 -2.88 10.67
N PRO A 113 -13.50 -2.41 9.42
CA PRO A 113 -13.41 -0.97 9.12
C PRO A 113 -14.54 -0.14 9.72
N ALA A 114 -15.74 -0.71 9.88
CA ALA A 114 -16.91 -0.04 10.48
C ALA A 114 -16.70 0.38 11.95
N ASP A 115 -15.71 -0.20 12.64
CA ASP A 115 -15.36 0.16 14.02
C ASP A 115 -14.45 1.39 14.10
N TRP A 116 -14.03 1.94 12.95
CA TRP A 116 -13.02 3.00 12.87
C TRP A 116 -13.58 4.29 12.26
N CYS A 117 -13.04 5.44 12.67
CA CYS A 117 -13.00 6.65 11.87
C CYS A 117 -11.70 6.62 11.06
N ILE A 118 -11.77 6.58 9.73
CA ILE A 118 -10.61 6.43 8.85
C ILE A 118 -10.34 7.75 8.13
N ILE A 119 -9.16 8.30 8.38
CA ILE A 119 -8.75 9.62 7.89
C ILE A 119 -7.50 9.45 7.04
N ALA A 120 -7.55 9.97 5.81
CA ALA A 120 -6.46 9.87 4.85
C ALA A 120 -5.81 11.24 4.56
N LEU A 121 -4.59 11.46 5.06
CA LEU A 121 -3.74 12.61 4.78
C LEU A 121 -2.85 12.32 3.56
N LEU A 122 -3.46 12.36 2.37
CA LEU A 122 -2.83 11.99 1.09
C LEU A 122 -2.85 13.16 0.09
N PRO A 123 -2.12 14.26 0.36
CA PRO A 123 -2.02 15.39 -0.58
C PRO A 123 -1.47 14.96 -1.94
N SER A 124 -1.98 15.60 -3.00
CA SER A 124 -1.59 15.35 -4.41
C SER A 124 -1.99 13.99 -5.00
N TYR A 125 -2.69 13.14 -4.24
CA TYR A 125 -3.12 11.83 -4.73
C TYR A 125 -4.56 11.82 -5.26
N LEU A 126 -5.48 12.67 -4.76
CA LEU A 126 -6.86 12.73 -5.29
C LEU A 126 -6.95 13.23 -6.73
N GLU A 127 -5.95 13.99 -7.20
CA GLU A 127 -5.88 14.42 -8.60
C GLU A 127 -5.46 13.27 -9.54
N ARG A 128 -5.08 12.11 -8.99
CA ARG A 128 -4.58 10.95 -9.73
C ARG A 128 -5.50 9.74 -9.54
N ASN A 129 -6.38 9.50 -10.51
CA ASN A 129 -7.31 8.37 -10.51
C ASN A 129 -6.63 6.98 -10.57
N ASN A 130 -5.30 6.93 -10.79
CA ASN A 130 -4.55 5.69 -10.99
C ASN A 130 -3.71 5.28 -9.77
N SER A 131 -4.04 5.75 -8.56
CA SER A 131 -3.33 5.33 -7.34
C SER A 131 -4.07 4.23 -6.59
N SER A 132 -3.44 3.07 -6.38
CA SER A 132 -4.08 2.01 -5.58
C SER A 132 -4.19 2.36 -4.10
N LEU A 133 -3.27 3.18 -3.57
CA LEU A 133 -3.33 3.66 -2.19
C LEU A 133 -4.59 4.51 -1.98
N VAL A 134 -4.89 5.41 -2.93
CA VAL A 134 -6.13 6.21 -2.90
C VAL A 134 -7.34 5.30 -2.98
N MET A 135 -7.33 4.33 -3.89
CA MET A 135 -8.44 3.40 -4.03
C MET A 135 -8.69 2.62 -2.73
N MET A 136 -7.63 2.07 -2.11
CA MET A 136 -7.74 1.37 -0.83
C MET A 136 -8.27 2.28 0.27
N ALA A 137 -7.69 3.49 0.42
CA ALA A 137 -8.12 4.44 1.44
C ALA A 137 -9.59 4.85 1.25
N ASP A 138 -10.02 5.14 0.01
CA ASP A 138 -11.40 5.51 -0.32
C ASP A 138 -12.37 4.37 0.02
N LYS A 139 -12.03 3.12 -0.35
CA LYS A 139 -12.86 1.95 -0.01
C LYS A 139 -12.97 1.74 1.50
N LEU A 140 -11.87 1.86 2.24
CA LEU A 140 -11.89 1.74 3.70
C LEU A 140 -12.69 2.87 4.35
N ILE A 141 -12.56 4.11 3.87
CA ILE A 141 -13.36 5.26 4.32
C ILE A 141 -14.86 4.99 4.12
N GLN A 142 -15.25 4.49 2.95
CA GLN A 142 -16.64 4.15 2.66
C GLN A 142 -17.16 3.02 3.58
N GLN A 143 -16.36 1.97 3.78
CA GLN A 143 -16.71 0.85 4.66
C GLN A 143 -16.80 1.25 6.14
N SER A 144 -16.00 2.23 6.56
CA SER A 144 -16.06 2.81 7.91
C SER A 144 -17.42 3.43 8.21
N SER A 145 -18.08 4.02 7.21
CA SER A 145 -19.39 4.70 7.36
C SER A 145 -19.43 5.81 8.44
N HIS A 146 -18.28 6.18 9.01
CA HIS A 146 -18.20 7.22 10.02
C HIS A 146 -18.25 8.61 9.36
N PRO A 147 -19.08 9.56 9.85
CA PRO A 147 -19.31 10.85 9.17
C PRO A 147 -18.08 11.76 9.11
N GLN A 148 -17.07 11.50 9.93
CA GLN A 148 -15.79 12.23 9.93
C GLN A 148 -14.67 11.48 9.19
N SER A 149 -14.93 10.28 8.66
CA SER A 149 -13.99 9.60 7.77
C SER A 149 -13.86 10.37 6.46
N GLY A 150 -12.67 10.39 5.88
CA GLY A 150 -12.45 11.11 4.64
C GLY A 150 -11.00 11.46 4.34
N PHE A 151 -10.81 12.07 3.17
CA PHE A 151 -9.53 12.62 2.76
C PHE A 151 -9.34 14.04 3.29
N TYR A 152 -8.14 14.31 3.79
CA TYR A 152 -7.68 15.63 4.19
C TYR A 152 -6.49 15.95 3.29
N LEU A 153 -6.68 16.88 2.36
CA LEU A 153 -5.65 17.21 1.37
C LEU A 153 -4.62 18.16 1.96
N ASN A 154 -5.02 19.42 2.18
CA ASN A 154 -4.13 20.50 2.63
C ASN A 154 -4.72 21.28 3.82
N ASP A 155 -5.87 20.86 4.33
CA ASP A 155 -6.55 21.55 5.44
C ASP A 155 -6.16 20.90 6.78
N LEU A 156 -4.93 21.22 7.21
CA LEU A 156 -4.36 20.69 8.44
C LEU A 156 -5.06 21.24 9.69
N ASP A 157 -5.57 22.47 9.64
CA ASP A 157 -6.39 23.04 10.71
C ASP A 157 -7.66 22.19 10.93
N LYS A 158 -8.39 21.88 9.87
CA LYS A 158 -9.58 21.03 9.97
C LYS A 158 -9.23 19.62 10.44
N LEU A 159 -8.11 19.06 9.99
CA LEU A 159 -7.64 17.75 10.46
C LEU A 159 -7.39 17.78 11.97
N GLN A 160 -6.67 18.78 12.47
CA GLN A 160 -6.40 18.95 13.90
C GLN A 160 -7.68 19.05 14.73
N HIS A 161 -8.66 19.83 14.28
CA HIS A 161 -9.94 19.98 14.99
C HIS A 161 -10.73 18.66 15.00
N THR A 162 -10.70 17.93 13.89
CA THR A 162 -11.35 16.62 13.76
C THR A 162 -10.74 15.63 14.73
N LEU A 163 -9.41 15.45 14.70
CA LEU A 163 -8.71 14.53 15.60
C LEU A 163 -8.90 14.90 17.06
N SER A 164 -8.87 16.18 17.40
CA SER A 164 -9.12 16.65 18.78
C SER A 164 -10.52 16.29 19.26
N THR A 165 -11.50 16.29 18.36
CA THR A 165 -12.88 15.91 18.67
C THR A 165 -12.99 14.39 18.87
N LEU A 166 -12.40 13.62 17.96
CA LEU A 166 -12.41 12.15 18.00
C LEU A 166 -11.70 11.62 19.25
N GLU A 167 -10.57 12.21 19.63
CA GLU A 167 -9.84 11.86 20.86
C GLU A 167 -10.68 12.11 22.12
N LYS A 168 -11.39 13.26 22.20
CA LYS A 168 -12.30 13.54 23.31
C LYS A 168 -13.47 12.54 23.39
N GLN A 169 -13.90 12.03 22.24
CA GLN A 169 -14.94 11.01 22.13
C GLN A 169 -14.41 9.58 22.34
N GLN A 170 -13.08 9.43 22.48
CA GLN A 170 -12.41 8.13 22.52
C GLN A 170 -12.70 7.26 21.28
N GLN A 171 -13.00 7.90 20.15
CA GLN A 171 -13.32 7.21 18.91
C GLN A 171 -12.05 6.56 18.35
N LYS A 172 -12.14 5.26 18.09
CA LYS A 172 -11.08 4.50 17.43
C LYS A 172 -10.82 5.11 16.05
N THR A 173 -9.64 5.67 15.85
CA THR A 173 -9.32 6.45 14.65
C THR A 173 -8.07 5.88 13.96
N LEU A 174 -8.09 5.80 12.64
CA LEU A 174 -6.92 5.49 11.83
C LEU A 174 -6.56 6.74 11.04
N LEU A 175 -5.38 7.31 11.31
CA LEU A 175 -4.78 8.35 10.48
C LEU A 175 -3.75 7.70 9.57
N ILE A 176 -4.12 7.48 8.31
CA ILE A 176 -3.19 7.06 7.25
C ILE A 176 -2.69 8.28 6.51
N GLY A 177 -1.38 8.41 6.31
CA GLY A 177 -0.85 9.57 5.59
C GLY A 177 0.52 9.33 5.00
N VAL A 178 0.84 10.11 3.96
CA VAL A 178 2.20 10.06 3.42
C VAL A 178 3.20 10.69 4.38
N THR A 179 4.39 10.10 4.47
CA THR A 179 5.42 10.44 5.46
C THR A 179 5.65 11.95 5.64
N PHE A 180 5.92 12.70 4.56
CA PHE A 180 6.17 14.14 4.69
C PHE A 180 4.97 14.91 5.25
N ALA A 181 3.75 14.53 4.87
CA ALA A 181 2.54 15.24 5.30
C ALA A 181 2.23 14.95 6.78
N LEU A 182 2.47 13.72 7.24
CA LEU A 182 2.37 13.37 8.66
C LEU A 182 3.39 14.15 9.49
N LEU A 183 4.62 14.32 8.99
CA LEU A 183 5.65 15.11 9.68
C LEU A 183 5.29 16.61 9.72
N ASP A 184 4.87 17.19 8.59
CA ASP A 184 4.37 18.57 8.53
C ASP A 184 3.23 18.78 9.55
N PHE A 185 2.28 17.84 9.60
CA PHE A 185 1.16 17.88 10.54
C PHE A 185 1.61 17.74 12.01
N ALA A 186 2.53 16.83 12.30
CA ALA A 186 3.03 16.57 13.64
C ALA A 186 3.80 17.75 14.23
N GLU A 187 4.60 18.43 13.41
CA GLU A 187 5.36 19.61 13.82
C GLU A 187 4.46 20.83 14.03
N GLN A 188 3.45 21.00 13.18
CA GLN A 188 2.54 22.12 13.27
C GLN A 188 1.52 21.96 14.41
N TYR A 189 1.05 20.73 14.67
CA TYR A 189 0.03 20.43 15.66
C TYR A 189 0.40 19.24 16.57
N PRO A 190 1.42 19.38 17.43
CA PRO A 190 1.75 18.35 18.40
C PRO A 190 0.59 18.16 19.40
N MET A 191 0.06 16.94 19.48
CA MET A 191 -1.11 16.63 20.33
C MET A 191 -1.12 15.15 20.72
N PRO A 192 -1.57 14.79 21.95
CA PRO A 192 -1.75 13.38 22.30
C PRO A 192 -2.83 12.73 21.44
N LEU A 193 -2.51 11.57 20.87
CA LEU A 193 -3.40 10.78 20.00
C LEU A 193 -3.58 9.36 20.56
N GLN A 194 -4.18 9.24 21.75
CA GLN A 194 -4.28 7.99 22.52
C GLN A 194 -5.28 7.00 21.91
N HIS A 195 -6.27 7.49 21.18
CA HIS A 195 -7.31 6.70 20.51
C HIS A 195 -7.12 6.63 18.99
N THR A 196 -5.98 7.14 18.49
CA THR A 196 -5.65 7.16 17.07
C THR A 196 -4.45 6.28 16.76
N THR A 197 -4.63 5.35 15.84
CA THR A 197 -3.53 4.62 15.19
C THR A 197 -2.96 5.47 14.06
N ILE A 198 -1.66 5.74 14.10
CA ILE A 198 -0.94 6.44 13.03
C ILE A 198 -0.34 5.41 12.09
N MET A 199 -0.64 5.53 10.81
CA MET A 199 -0.10 4.69 9.74
C MET A 199 0.62 5.56 8.72
N GLU A 200 1.94 5.46 8.68
CA GLU A 200 2.73 6.08 7.62
C GLU A 200 2.74 5.20 6.37
N THR A 201 2.84 5.85 5.22
CA THR A 201 3.07 5.23 3.91
C THR A 201 3.85 6.17 3.00
N GLY A 202 4.45 5.65 1.93
CA GLY A 202 5.21 6.43 0.96
C GLY A 202 6.43 7.17 1.54
N GLY A 203 7.06 8.03 0.73
CA GLY A 203 8.31 8.71 1.08
C GLY A 203 8.22 10.24 1.18
N MET A 204 9.38 10.88 1.31
CA MET A 204 9.53 12.33 1.45
C MET A 204 9.26 13.12 0.16
N LYS A 205 9.22 12.44 -1.00
CA LYS A 205 8.99 13.03 -2.33
C LYS A 205 9.82 14.29 -2.62
N GLY A 206 11.06 14.34 -2.12
CA GLY A 206 11.96 15.49 -2.28
C GLY A 206 11.51 16.77 -1.55
N ARG A 207 10.54 16.70 -0.64
CA ARG A 207 10.07 17.85 0.15
C ARG A 207 10.87 18.07 1.44
N ARG A 208 11.54 17.03 1.93
CA ARG A 208 12.33 17.02 3.18
C ARG A 208 13.63 16.23 2.98
N GLU A 209 14.54 16.34 3.94
CA GLU A 209 15.68 15.43 4.04
C GLU A 209 15.20 13.97 4.11
N GLU A 210 15.96 13.06 3.51
CA GLU A 210 15.69 11.62 3.57
C GLU A 210 15.97 11.10 4.98
N LEU A 211 14.92 10.98 5.77
CA LEU A 211 14.97 10.41 7.12
C LEU A 211 14.84 8.89 7.07
N THR A 212 15.56 8.21 7.95
CA THR A 212 15.32 6.78 8.19
C THR A 212 13.94 6.56 8.80
N ARG A 213 13.38 5.36 8.60
CA ARG A 213 12.11 4.97 9.23
C ARG A 213 12.11 5.18 10.74
N GLN A 214 13.25 4.91 11.40
CA GLN A 214 13.37 5.07 12.84
C GLN A 214 13.24 6.54 13.25
N GLU A 215 13.90 7.45 12.53
CA GLU A 215 13.82 8.89 12.79
C GLU A 215 12.40 9.44 12.55
N VAL A 216 11.76 9.03 11.45
CA VAL A 216 10.34 9.36 11.18
C VAL A 216 9.46 8.91 12.33
N HIS A 217 9.60 7.66 12.75
CA HIS A 217 8.80 7.11 13.84
C HIS A 217 9.08 7.85 15.16
N ASP A 218 10.33 8.23 15.45
CA ASP A 218 10.69 8.96 16.68
C ASP A 218 10.05 10.35 16.72
N ILE A 219 10.06 11.08 15.61
CA ILE A 219 9.41 12.38 15.49
C ILE A 219 7.90 12.25 15.69
N LEU A 220 7.26 11.32 14.98
CA LEU A 220 5.80 11.12 15.06
C LEU A 220 5.37 10.66 16.46
N ARG A 221 6.10 9.71 17.07
CA ARG A 221 5.82 9.25 18.44
C ARG A 221 5.94 10.36 19.46
N THR A 222 6.97 11.19 19.33
CA THR A 222 7.21 12.29 20.27
C THR A 222 6.11 13.36 20.19
N ASN A 223 5.78 13.80 18.98
CA ASN A 223 4.79 14.86 18.78
C ASN A 223 3.35 14.37 19.03
N PHE A 224 3.03 13.13 18.67
CA PHE A 224 1.69 12.57 18.87
C PHE A 224 1.51 11.81 20.18
N LYS A 225 2.57 11.63 20.96
CA LYS A 225 2.59 10.90 22.24
C LYS A 225 1.99 9.49 22.11
N VAL A 226 2.33 8.79 21.03
CA VAL A 226 1.91 7.42 20.74
C VAL A 226 3.07 6.45 20.92
N GLU A 227 2.77 5.22 21.33
CA GLU A 227 3.82 4.21 21.57
C GLU A 227 4.43 3.68 20.28
N LYS A 228 3.61 3.54 19.24
CA LYS A 228 3.96 2.87 17.99
C LYS A 228 3.36 3.62 16.80
N ILE A 229 4.13 3.60 15.71
CA ILE A 229 3.68 4.02 14.38
C ILE A 229 3.58 2.76 13.53
N HIS A 230 2.44 2.60 12.87
CA HIS A 230 2.19 1.54 11.92
C HIS A 230 2.72 1.98 10.57
N SER A 231 3.11 1.01 9.75
CA SER A 231 3.62 1.27 8.41
C SER A 231 2.82 0.47 7.43
N GLU A 232 2.28 1.15 6.44
CA GLU A 232 1.79 0.51 5.23
C GLU A 232 2.82 0.80 4.15
N TYR A 233 3.32 -0.28 3.55
CA TYR A 233 4.15 -0.17 2.37
C TYR A 233 3.52 -1.04 1.30
N GLY A 234 2.48 -0.50 0.67
CA GLY A 234 1.81 -1.09 -0.47
C GLY A 234 2.56 -0.75 -1.74
N MET A 235 3.25 -1.71 -2.33
CA MET A 235 3.82 -1.55 -3.66
C MET A 235 2.71 -1.48 -4.72
N THR A 236 2.16 -0.29 -4.97
CA THR A 236 2.00 0.16 -6.36
C THR A 236 3.20 0.92 -6.88
N GLU A 237 4.28 0.95 -6.10
CA GLU A 237 5.61 1.40 -6.50
C GLU A 237 6.55 0.21 -6.77
N LEU A 238 6.00 -0.92 -7.26
CA LEU A 238 6.75 -2.09 -7.77
C LEU A 238 8.04 -1.69 -8.44
#